data_AF-A0A552UES1-F1
#
_entry.id   AF-A0A552UES1-F1
#
_cell.length_a   1.000
_cell.length_b   1.000
_cell.length_c   1.000
_cell.angle_alpha   90.00
_cell.angle_beta   90.00
_cell.angle_gamma   90.00
#
_symmetry.space_group_name_H-M   'P 1'
#
loop_
_entity.id
_entity.type
_entity.pdbx_description
1 polymer ?
#
loop_
_entity_poly.entity_id
_entity_poly.type
_entity_poly.pdbx_seq_one_letter_code
_entity_poly.pdbx_strand_id
1 'polypeptide(L)'
;MTPADLIDIYGADPARWPTEDRAATLAAIAADPALQAKLAEARALDAMLGDWAARVPARADADAVAARILRPAPRWPRIAGTGGLIAAAVAAVVLVTPPTLAPAPVTTVAATADIEAADDADFATLFTPTPDEESLT
;
A
#
# COMPACT_ATOMS: atom_id res chain seq x y z
N MET A 1 -2.11 14.72 24.64
CA MET A 1 -2.67 14.32 23.32
C MET A 1 -4.12 14.76 23.29
N THR A 2 -4.66 15.25 22.16
CA THR A 2 -6.08 15.64 22.13
C THR A 2 -7.00 14.43 21.92
N PRO A 3 -8.29 14.50 22.32
CA PRO A 3 -9.28 13.47 22.02
C PRO A 3 -9.38 13.15 20.52
N ALA A 4 -9.24 14.17 19.67
CA ALA A 4 -9.28 14.03 18.22
C ALA A 4 -8.06 13.27 17.70
N ASP A 5 -6.86 13.55 18.23
CA ASP A 5 -5.62 12.84 17.85
C ASP A 5 -5.69 11.36 18.25
N LEU A 6 -6.30 11.05 19.39
CA LEU A 6 -6.48 9.67 19.84
C LEU A 6 -7.34 8.85 18.89
N ILE A 7 -8.44 9.43 18.40
CA ILE A 7 -9.30 8.79 17.40
C ILE A 7 -8.54 8.60 16.08
N ASP A 8 -7.75 9.59 15.66
CA ASP A 8 -7.00 9.51 14.39
C ASP A 8 -5.89 8.45 14.43
N ILE A 9 -5.15 8.35 15.54
CA ILE A 9 -3.99 7.48 15.64
C ILE A 9 -4.40 6.03 15.95
N TYR A 10 -5.36 5.83 16.85
CA TYR A 10 -5.70 4.51 17.37
C TYR A 10 -7.01 3.95 16.83
N GLY A 11 -7.76 4.74 16.06
CA GLY A 11 -9.06 4.37 15.53
C GLY A 11 -10.16 4.41 16.60
N ALA A 12 -11.26 3.73 16.31
CA ALA A 12 -12.48 3.86 17.10
C ALA A 12 -12.58 2.94 18.32
N ASP A 13 -11.61 2.05 18.54
CA ASP A 13 -11.60 1.09 19.65
C ASP A 13 -10.90 1.69 20.89
N PRO A 14 -11.65 2.03 21.96
CA PRO A 14 -11.06 2.61 23.16
C PRO A 14 -10.08 1.68 23.88
N ALA A 15 -10.16 0.36 23.63
CA ALA A 15 -9.24 -0.59 24.24
C ALA A 15 -7.79 -0.41 23.75
N ARG A 16 -7.61 0.18 22.56
CA ARG A 16 -6.30 0.48 21.96
C ARG A 16 -5.70 1.80 22.44
N TRP A 17 -6.51 2.66 23.04
CA TRP A 17 -6.07 3.98 23.49
C TRP A 17 -5.16 3.85 24.73
N PRO A 18 -4.13 4.72 24.86
CA PRO A 18 -3.35 4.90 26.07
C PRO A 18 -4.24 4.98 27.32
N THR A 19 -3.83 4.27 28.38
CA THR A 19 -4.66 4.12 29.58
C THR A 19 -4.86 5.46 30.30
N GLU A 20 -3.86 6.34 30.27
CA GLU A 20 -3.92 7.65 30.93
C GLU A 20 -4.99 8.57 30.31
N ASP A 21 -5.14 8.52 28.98
CA ASP A 21 -5.99 9.47 28.25
C ASP A 21 -7.41 8.93 27.96
N ARG A 22 -7.65 7.63 28.12
CA ARG A 22 -8.90 6.96 27.70
C ARG A 22 -10.14 7.53 28.39
N ALA A 23 -10.11 7.66 29.72
CA ALA A 23 -11.27 8.12 30.48
C ALA A 23 -11.65 9.57 30.17
N ALA A 24 -10.64 10.45 30.07
CA ALA A 24 -10.84 11.86 29.72
C ALA A 24 -11.39 12.00 28.29
N THR A 25 -10.88 11.21 27.36
CA THR A 25 -11.31 11.21 25.96
C THR A 25 -12.75 10.72 25.81
N LEU A 26 -13.15 9.66 26.52
CA LEU A 26 -14.53 9.19 26.54
C LEU A 26 -15.50 10.25 27.11
N ALA A 27 -15.09 10.96 28.16
CA ALA A 27 -15.88 12.06 28.70
C ALA A 27 -16.03 13.22 27.70
N ALA A 28 -14.95 13.57 26.99
CA ALA A 28 -14.98 14.61 25.94
C ALA A 28 -15.91 14.22 24.78
N ILE A 29 -15.84 12.96 24.31
CA ILE A 29 -16.73 12.44 23.26
C ILE A 29 -18.19 12.49 23.71
N ALA A 30 -18.50 12.15 24.96
CA ALA A 30 -19.87 12.22 25.46
C ALA A 30 -20.45 13.65 25.44
N ALA A 31 -19.58 14.67 25.60
CA ALA A 31 -19.98 16.07 25.66
C ALA A 31 -19.97 16.79 24.29
N ASP A 32 -19.23 16.29 23.29
CA ASP A 32 -19.02 16.98 22.01
C ASP A 32 -19.57 16.17 20.80
N PRO A 33 -20.62 16.66 20.12
CA PRO A 33 -21.15 16.05 18.92
C PRO A 33 -20.14 15.91 17.77
N ALA A 34 -19.17 16.81 17.65
CA ALA A 34 -18.15 16.74 16.60
C ALA A 34 -17.21 15.55 16.82
N LEU A 35 -16.82 15.30 18.07
CA LEU A 35 -16.04 14.12 18.44
C LEU A 35 -16.84 12.82 18.27
N GLN A 36 -18.16 12.85 18.51
CA GLN A 36 -19.03 11.71 18.24
C GLN A 36 -19.10 11.38 16.75
N ALA A 37 -19.22 12.40 15.89
CA ALA A 37 -19.20 12.23 14.44
C ALA A 37 -17.85 11.67 13.96
N LYS A 38 -16.75 12.21 14.48
CA LYS A 38 -15.39 11.72 14.17
C LYS A 38 -15.19 10.26 14.59
N LEU A 39 -15.67 9.89 15.77
CA LEU A 39 -15.62 8.50 16.24
C LEU A 39 -16.48 7.57 15.36
N ALA A 40 -17.64 8.05 14.88
CA ALA A 40 -18.47 7.29 13.94
C ALA A 40 -17.79 7.08 12.58
N GLU A 41 -17.10 8.10 12.06
CA GLU A 41 -16.27 8.00 10.86
C GLU A 41 -15.14 6.99 11.02
N ALA A 42 -14.39 7.07 12.13
CA ALA A 42 -13.34 6.11 12.44
C ALA A 42 -13.89 4.67 12.54
N ARG A 43 -15.08 4.46 13.13
CA ARG A 43 -15.73 3.13 13.14
C ARG A 43 -16.07 2.63 11.75
N ALA A 44 -16.56 3.50 10.87
CA ALA A 44 -16.90 3.13 9.51
C ALA A 44 -15.64 2.71 8.73
N LEU A 45 -14.55 3.45 8.89
CA LEU A 45 -13.25 3.10 8.30
C LEU A 45 -12.72 1.77 8.85
N ASP A 46 -12.74 1.59 10.18
CA ASP A 46 -12.29 0.35 10.82
C ASP A 46 -13.08 -0.86 10.32
N ALA A 47 -14.40 -0.72 10.10
CA ALA A 47 -15.23 -1.76 9.52
C ALA A 47 -14.83 -2.08 8.06
N MET A 48 -14.62 -1.07 7.22
CA MET A 48 -14.15 -1.27 5.84
C MET A 48 -12.79 -2.00 5.79
N LEU A 49 -11.88 -1.65 6.70
CA LEU A 49 -10.57 -2.29 6.80
C LEU A 49 -10.68 -3.73 7.33
N GLY A 50 -11.58 -3.98 8.29
CA GLY A 50 -11.87 -5.31 8.80
C GLY A 50 -12.40 -6.25 7.71
N ASP A 51 -13.33 -5.76 6.87
CA ASP A 51 -13.86 -6.50 5.73
C ASP A 51 -12.78 -6.85 4.69
N TRP A 52 -11.80 -5.97 4.51
CA TRP A 52 -10.66 -6.23 3.64
C TRP A 52 -9.71 -7.26 4.25
N ALA A 53 -9.39 -7.15 5.54
CA ALA A 53 -8.51 -8.08 6.24
C ALA A 53 -9.03 -9.52 6.21
N ALA A 54 -10.35 -9.74 6.26
CA ALA A 54 -10.97 -11.06 6.13
C ALA A 54 -10.76 -11.71 4.75
N ARG A 55 -10.48 -10.92 3.71
CA ARG A 55 -10.26 -11.39 2.33
C ARG A 55 -8.79 -11.63 2.00
N VAL A 56 -7.88 -11.09 2.82
CA VAL A 56 -6.44 -11.28 2.64
C VAL A 56 -6.10 -12.68 3.15
N PRO A 57 -5.48 -13.55 2.33
CA PRO A 57 -4.99 -14.83 2.80
C PRO A 57 -4.11 -14.62 4.03
N ALA A 58 -4.35 -15.40 5.09
CA ALA A 58 -3.50 -15.37 6.29
C ALA A 58 -2.02 -15.41 5.87
N ARG A 59 -1.24 -14.48 6.42
CA ARG A 59 0.17 -14.16 6.11
C ARG A 59 0.80 -15.18 5.17
N ALA A 60 0.93 -14.81 3.89
CA ALA A 60 1.60 -15.65 2.91
C ALA A 60 2.95 -16.08 3.50
N ASP A 61 3.24 -17.38 3.41
CA ASP A 61 4.51 -17.93 3.86
C ASP A 61 5.64 -17.12 3.19
N ALA A 62 6.38 -16.38 4.01
CA ALA A 62 7.39 -15.45 3.53
C ALA A 62 8.45 -16.20 2.72
N ASP A 63 8.74 -17.44 3.09
CA ASP A 63 9.68 -18.31 2.36
C ASP A 63 9.09 -18.73 1.02
N ALA A 64 7.78 -19.02 0.95
CA ALA A 64 7.11 -19.33 -0.31
C ALA A 64 7.06 -18.11 -1.26
N VAL A 65 6.88 -16.90 -0.72
CA VAL A 65 6.93 -15.66 -1.51
C VAL A 65 8.35 -15.39 -2.00
N ALA A 66 9.36 -15.51 -1.12
CA ALA A 66 10.77 -15.33 -1.48
C ALA A 66 11.21 -16.35 -2.54
N ALA A 67 10.84 -17.63 -2.39
CA ALA A 67 11.14 -18.68 -3.36
C ALA A 67 10.50 -18.42 -4.74
N ARG A 68 9.30 -17.82 -4.76
CA ARG A 68 8.64 -17.43 -6.02
C ARG A 68 9.34 -16.25 -6.70
N ILE A 69 9.78 -15.25 -5.94
CA ILE A 69 10.53 -14.09 -6.47
C ILE A 69 11.88 -14.53 -7.03
N LEU A 70 12.57 -15.43 -6.32
CA LEU A 70 13.89 -15.92 -6.71
C LEU A 70 13.84 -16.98 -7.83
N ARG A 71 12.65 -17.41 -8.26
CA ARG A 71 12.53 -18.46 -9.28
C ARG A 71 13.08 -17.94 -10.62
N PRO A 72 14.13 -18.56 -11.17
CA PRO A 72 14.68 -18.13 -12.46
C PRO A 72 13.62 -18.31 -13.55
N ALA A 73 13.46 -17.29 -14.41
CA ALA A 73 12.56 -17.35 -15.54
C ALA A 73 12.93 -18.52 -16.47
N PRO A 74 11.93 -19.22 -17.04
CA PRO A 74 12.20 -20.29 -18.00
C PRO A 74 13.01 -19.71 -19.17
N ARG A 75 14.22 -20.23 -19.34
CA ARG A 75 15.06 -19.88 -20.48
C ARG A 75 14.43 -20.48 -21.72
N TRP A 76 13.72 -19.66 -22.48
CA TRP A 76 13.28 -20.06 -23.81
C TRP A 76 14.53 -20.34 -24.65
N PRO A 77 14.63 -21.51 -25.31
CA PRO A 77 15.74 -21.76 -26.21
C PRO A 77 15.69 -20.67 -27.28
N ARG A 78 16.77 -19.90 -27.40
CA ARG A 78 16.94 -18.95 -28.49
C ARG A 78 16.98 -19.77 -29.77
N ILE A 79 15.84 -19.88 -30.43
CA ILE A 79 15.78 -20.37 -31.80
C ILE A 79 16.51 -19.29 -32.60
N ALA A 80 17.75 -19.57 -32.99
CA ALA A 80 18.54 -18.71 -33.85
C ALA A 80 17.91 -18.73 -35.25
N GLY A 81 16.85 -17.95 -35.41
CA GLY A 81 16.19 -17.66 -36.66
C GLY A 81 16.00 -16.16 -36.74
N THR A 82 16.68 -15.54 -37.69
CA THR A 82 16.58 -14.14 -38.09
C THR A 82 15.13 -13.61 -38.06
N GLY A 83 14.85 -12.67 -37.15
CA GLY A 83 13.60 -11.90 -37.14
C GLY A 83 12.89 -11.93 -35.79
N GLY A 84 12.97 -10.83 -35.03
CA GLY A 84 12.19 -10.71 -33.80
C GLY A 84 12.58 -9.55 -32.90
N LEU A 85 12.37 -8.33 -33.40
CA LEU A 85 12.19 -7.14 -32.57
C LEU A 85 11.04 -7.38 -31.59
N ILE A 86 11.28 -7.55 -30.28
CA ILE A 86 10.32 -7.09 -29.25
C ILE A 86 11.12 -6.67 -28.01
N ALA A 87 11.02 -5.37 -27.71
CA ALA A 87 11.52 -4.72 -26.51
C ALA A 87 11.04 -5.42 -25.24
N ALA A 88 11.92 -5.50 -24.24
CA ALA A 88 11.58 -5.99 -22.91
C ALA A 88 10.61 -5.00 -22.24
N ALA A 89 9.32 -5.29 -22.31
CA ALA A 89 8.30 -4.57 -21.55
C ALA A 89 8.43 -4.96 -20.07
N VAL A 90 8.80 -3.99 -19.23
CA VAL A 90 8.62 -4.03 -17.79
C VAL A 90 7.12 -4.05 -17.51
N ALA A 91 6.60 -5.14 -16.95
CA ALA A 91 5.28 -5.16 -16.33
C ALA A 91 5.19 -6.36 -15.38
N ALA A 92 5.71 -6.20 -14.16
CA ALA A 92 5.30 -7.05 -13.04
C ALA A 92 3.88 -6.64 -12.62
N VAL A 93 2.87 -7.09 -13.37
CA VAL A 93 1.48 -7.02 -12.93
C VAL A 93 1.28 -8.11 -11.88
N VAL A 94 1.10 -7.71 -10.63
CA VAL A 94 0.61 -8.60 -9.57
C VAL A 94 -0.86 -8.92 -9.88
N LEU A 95 -1.09 -9.98 -10.67
CA LEU A 95 -2.42 -10.52 -10.90
C LEU A 95 -2.80 -11.39 -9.69
N VAL A 96 -3.50 -10.80 -8.72
CA VAL A 96 -4.38 -11.58 -7.84
C VAL A 96 -5.67 -11.78 -8.62
N THR A 97 -5.81 -12.94 -9.27
CA THR A 97 -7.07 -13.34 -9.93
C THR A 97 -7.57 -14.65 -9.31
N PRO A 98 -8.80 -14.71 -8.77
CA PRO A 98 -9.52 -15.96 -8.64
C PRO A 98 -10.01 -16.42 -10.03
N PRO A 99 -10.22 -17.73 -10.27
CA PRO A 99 -10.52 -18.23 -11.59
C PRO A 99 -11.95 -17.88 -12.02
N THR A 100 -12.13 -17.85 -13.33
CA THR A 100 -13.39 -17.92 -14.09
C THR A 100 -14.24 -16.65 -14.16
N LEU A 101 -14.03 -15.88 -15.23
CA LEU A 101 -15.09 -15.54 -16.19
C LEU A 101 -14.45 -15.20 -17.55
N ALA A 102 -15.15 -15.53 -18.64
CA ALA A 102 -14.70 -15.50 -20.03
C ALA A 102 -14.05 -14.17 -20.49
N PRO A 103 -13.07 -14.21 -21.43
CA PRO A 103 -12.42 -12.99 -21.91
C PRO A 103 -13.37 -12.15 -22.77
N ALA A 104 -13.73 -10.96 -22.28
CA ALA A 104 -14.29 -9.90 -23.12
C ALA A 104 -13.17 -9.16 -23.86
N PRO A 105 -13.39 -8.66 -25.10
CA PRO A 105 -12.38 -7.94 -25.84
C PRO A 105 -12.07 -6.59 -25.19
N VAL A 106 -10.81 -6.37 -24.86
CA VAL A 106 -10.32 -5.09 -24.31
C VAL A 106 -10.11 -4.11 -25.46
N THR A 107 -10.95 -3.07 -25.53
CA THR A 107 -10.71 -1.93 -26.42
C THR A 107 -9.66 -1.03 -25.79
N THR A 108 -8.47 -0.99 -26.36
CA THR A 108 -7.39 -0.10 -25.93
C THR A 108 -7.73 1.34 -26.30
N VAL A 109 -7.99 2.20 -25.30
CA VAL A 109 -8.02 3.65 -25.49
C VAL A 109 -6.62 4.19 -25.22
N ALA A 110 -6.04 4.87 -26.21
CA ALA A 110 -4.74 5.51 -26.08
C ALA A 110 -4.84 6.69 -25.11
N ALA A 111 -4.23 6.56 -23.93
CA ALA A 111 -3.97 7.68 -23.04
C ALA A 111 -2.63 8.31 -23.45
N THR A 112 -2.67 9.48 -24.08
CA THR A 112 -1.51 10.37 -24.18
C THR A 112 -1.36 11.08 -22.83
N ALA A 113 -0.57 10.49 -21.92
CA ALA A 113 -0.10 11.19 -20.76
C ALA A 113 1.23 11.87 -21.14
N ASP A 114 1.20 13.19 -21.27
CA ASP A 114 2.41 14.01 -21.19
C ASP A 114 2.96 13.87 -19.77
N ILE A 115 3.90 12.94 -19.59
CA ILE A 115 4.73 12.86 -18.40
C ILE A 115 5.96 13.71 -18.71
N GLU A 116 5.97 14.91 -18.14
CA GLU A 116 7.16 15.75 -18.10
C GLU A 116 8.25 14.96 -17.34
N ALA A 117 9.37 14.70 -18.00
CA ALA A 117 10.45 13.89 -17.45
C ALA A 117 11.04 14.60 -16.23
N ALA A 118 10.67 14.15 -15.03
CA ALA A 118 11.43 14.45 -13.83
C ALA A 118 12.85 13.88 -14.01
N ASP A 119 13.85 14.74 -13.87
CA ASP A 119 15.26 14.40 -14.00
C ASP A 119 15.64 13.39 -12.90
N ASP A 120 16.21 12.24 -13.29
CA ASP A 120 16.58 11.15 -12.37
C ASP A 120 17.52 11.62 -11.23
N ALA A 121 18.17 12.79 -11.40
CA ALA A 121 19.02 13.43 -10.42
C ALA A 121 18.27 13.90 -9.15
N ASP A 122 16.99 14.27 -9.25
CA ASP A 122 16.22 14.81 -8.10
C ASP A 122 15.81 13.73 -7.11
N PHE A 123 15.71 12.48 -7.54
CA PHE A 123 15.39 11.36 -6.63
C PHE A 123 16.60 10.89 -5.83
N ALA A 124 17.82 11.08 -6.36
CA ALA A 124 19.05 10.64 -5.72
C ALA A 124 19.44 11.50 -4.50
N THR A 125 19.00 12.75 -4.43
CA THR A 125 19.28 13.69 -3.33
C THR A 125 18.36 13.54 -2.12
N LEU A 126 17.27 12.77 -2.23
CA LEU A 126 16.31 12.57 -1.14
C LEU A 126 16.79 11.58 -0.06
N PHE A 127 17.81 10.77 -0.34
CA PHE A 127 18.33 9.73 0.56
C PHE A 127 19.84 9.78 0.79
N THR A 128 20.55 10.80 0.32
CA THR A 128 21.95 11.01 0.68
C THR A 128 22.01 11.70 2.05
N PRO A 129 22.52 11.04 3.10
CA PRO A 129 22.71 11.71 4.39
C PRO A 129 23.61 12.94 4.19
N THR A 130 23.24 14.05 4.83
CA THR A 130 24.04 15.27 4.75
C THR A 130 25.32 15.10 5.56
N PRO A 131 26.44 15.77 5.18
CA PRO A 131 27.72 15.65 5.89
C PRO A 131 27.65 15.99 7.39
N ASP A 132 26.64 16.77 7.78
CA ASP A 132 26.40 17.17 9.16
C ASP A 132 25.96 15.98 10.05
N GLU A 133 25.33 14.95 9.46
CA GLU A 133 24.83 13.75 10.17
C GLU A 133 25.95 12.73 10.47
N GLU A 134 27.07 12.76 9.77
CA GLU A 134 28.22 11.86 10.00
C GLU A 134 29.06 12.27 11.23
N SER A 135 28.92 13.50 11.71
CA SER A 135 29.75 14.08 12.78
C SER A 135 29.28 13.77 14.21
N LEU A 136 28.15 13.08 14.37
CA LEU A 136 27.53 12.72 15.65
C LEU A 136 27.77 11.26 16.07
N THR A 137 28.66 10.54 15.40
CA THR A 137 29.04 9.15 15.70
C THR A 137 30.44 9.07 16.31
#